data_AF-A0A1X0PB24-F1
#
_entry.id   AF-A0A1X0PB24-F1
#
_cell.length_a   1.000
_cell.length_b   1.000
_cell.length_c   1.000
_cell.angle_alpha   90.00
_cell.angle_beta   90.00
_cell.angle_gamma   90.00
#
_symmetry.space_group_name_H-M   'P 1'
#
loop_
_entity.id
_entity.type
_entity.pdbx_description
1 polymer ?
#
loop_
_entity_poly.entity_id
_entity_poly.type
_entity_poly.pdbx_seq_one_letter_code
_entity_poly.pdbx_strand_id
1 'polypeptide(L)'
;MMSLMAKGSLTFSIRKYGVSSEQGSRKTMEDQHAMVAETIPFFGVYDGHGGTQCAEFLRDNLHTFILSRPDVMTDPEHAIRAGIATAERVFLAKCANEKIESGSTCAIAMIVDDTLVTGNVGDTEIVLCRAGSPLLLSTKHSLHCGEAIGVALPNFRNILS
;
A
#
# COMPACT_ATOMS: atom_id res chain seq x y z
N MET A 1 -41.81 10.10 17.28
CA MET A 1 -41.07 9.34 16.26
C MET A 1 -39.84 10.16 15.90
N MET A 2 -38.69 9.87 16.52
CA MET A 2 -37.45 10.60 16.29
C MET A 2 -36.98 10.37 14.86
N SER A 3 -36.86 11.45 14.10
CA SER A 3 -36.21 11.47 12.79
C SER A 3 -34.73 11.15 12.97
N LEU A 4 -34.30 10.00 12.46
CA LEU A 4 -32.89 9.69 12.32
C LEU A 4 -32.39 10.49 11.10
N MET A 5 -31.88 11.69 11.36
CA MET A 5 -31.11 12.46 10.39
C MET A 5 -29.93 11.60 9.96
N ALA A 6 -29.94 11.11 8.72
CA ALA A 6 -28.76 10.50 8.11
C ALA A 6 -27.64 11.54 8.15
N LYS A 7 -26.56 11.25 8.89
CA LYS A 7 -25.32 12.03 8.82
C LYS A 7 -24.93 12.08 7.36
N GLY A 8 -24.86 13.28 6.79
CA GLY A 8 -24.48 13.48 5.40
C GLY A 8 -23.14 12.80 5.14
N SER A 9 -23.16 11.72 4.36
CA SER A 9 -21.98 10.97 3.96
C SER A 9 -21.15 11.86 3.05
N LEU A 10 -20.10 12.46 3.59
CA LEU A 10 -19.08 13.12 2.76
C LEU A 10 -18.39 12.02 1.96
N THR A 11 -18.78 11.85 0.71
CA THR A 11 -18.08 10.94 -0.21
C THR A 11 -16.69 11.50 -0.47
N PHE A 12 -15.65 10.79 -0.05
CA PHE A 12 -14.28 11.13 -0.41
C PHE A 12 -14.12 10.99 -1.92
N SER A 13 -13.75 12.07 -2.61
CA SER A 13 -13.53 12.08 -4.06
C SER A 13 -12.06 12.35 -4.36
N ILE A 14 -11.39 11.41 -5.03
CA ILE A 14 -10.06 11.69 -5.58
C ILE A 14 -10.21 12.66 -6.74
N ARG A 15 -9.56 13.82 -6.62
CA ARG A 15 -9.59 14.84 -7.67
C ARG A 15 -8.58 14.53 -8.77
N LYS A 16 -7.36 14.17 -8.39
CA LYS A 16 -6.22 13.89 -9.27
C LYS A 16 -5.28 12.91 -8.59
N TYR A 17 -4.60 12.11 -9.41
CA TYR A 17 -3.50 11.25 -9.02
C TYR A 17 -2.51 11.18 -10.19
N GLY A 18 -1.27 10.80 -9.90
CA GLY A 18 -0.21 10.73 -10.88
C GLY A 18 1.02 10.08 -10.28
N VAL A 19 1.92 9.66 -11.16
CA VAL A 19 3.14 8.95 -10.80
C VAL A 19 4.26 9.34 -11.75
N SER A 20 5.48 9.32 -11.24
CA SER A 20 6.71 9.53 -12.00
C SER A 20 7.75 8.57 -11.46
N SER A 21 8.60 8.04 -12.34
CA SER A 21 9.68 7.13 -12.00
C SER A 21 10.89 7.45 -12.87
N GLU A 22 12.08 7.42 -12.28
CA GLU A 22 13.33 7.72 -12.97
C GLU A 22 14.41 6.74 -12.53
N GLN A 23 15.11 6.13 -13.49
CA GLN A 23 16.17 5.13 -13.21
C GLN A 23 17.39 5.75 -12.52
N GLY A 24 17.66 7.03 -12.81
CA GLY A 24 18.87 7.70 -12.34
C GLY A 24 20.15 6.98 -12.79
N SER A 25 21.10 6.82 -11.88
CA SER A 25 22.42 6.21 -12.15
C SER A 25 22.46 4.69 -12.03
N ARG A 26 21.34 4.04 -11.70
CA ARG A 26 21.28 2.57 -11.58
C ARG A 26 21.34 1.93 -12.97
N LYS A 27 21.77 0.67 -13.01
CA LYS A 27 21.86 -0.10 -14.26
C LYS A 27 20.49 -0.51 -14.80
N THR A 28 19.53 -0.73 -13.90
CA THR A 28 18.18 -1.20 -14.17
C THR A 28 17.18 -0.38 -13.35
N MET A 29 15.99 -0.18 -13.91
CA MET A 29 14.84 0.40 -13.20
C MET A 29 14.06 -0.73 -12.52
N GLU A 30 14.29 -0.93 -11.23
CA GLU A 30 13.65 -2.02 -10.45
C GLU A 30 12.37 -1.56 -9.74
N ASP A 31 12.15 -0.24 -9.59
CA ASP A 31 10.92 0.26 -8.96
C ASP A 31 9.71 0.07 -9.88
N GLN A 32 8.59 -0.28 -9.27
CA GLN A 32 7.28 -0.39 -9.91
C GLN A 32 6.21 0.31 -9.06
N HIS A 33 5.07 0.60 -9.68
CA HIS A 33 3.95 1.23 -9.02
C HIS A 33 2.62 0.74 -9.59
N ALA A 34 1.56 0.78 -8.79
CA ALA A 34 0.19 0.50 -9.23
C ALA A 34 -0.76 1.61 -8.77
N MET A 35 -1.69 2.01 -9.65
CA MET A 35 -2.75 2.96 -9.34
C MET A 35 -4.07 2.42 -9.86
N VAL A 36 -5.02 2.14 -8.96
CA VAL A 36 -6.38 1.68 -9.27
C VAL A 36 -7.34 2.67 -8.62
N ALA A 37 -8.30 3.22 -9.37
CA ALA A 37 -9.14 4.33 -8.88
C ALA A 37 -10.65 4.18 -9.13
N GLU A 38 -11.11 3.01 -9.57
CA GLU A 38 -12.51 2.83 -10.03
C GLU A 38 -13.51 2.55 -8.91
N THR A 39 -13.14 1.80 -7.86
CA THR A 39 -14.03 1.40 -6.76
C THR A 39 -13.47 1.78 -5.40
N ILE A 40 -12.45 1.05 -4.96
CA ILE A 40 -11.64 1.35 -3.78
C ILE A 40 -10.31 1.85 -4.32
N PRO A 41 -10.01 3.15 -4.19
CA PRO A 41 -8.72 3.65 -4.63
C PRO A 41 -7.57 2.94 -3.93
N PHE A 42 -6.63 2.48 -4.73
CA PHE A 42 -5.43 1.75 -4.32
C PHE A 42 -4.22 2.34 -5.01
N PHE A 43 -3.19 2.64 -4.23
CA PHE A 43 -1.91 3.13 -4.70
C PHE A 43 -0.81 2.27 -4.08
N GLY A 44 0.08 1.73 -4.90
CA GLY A 44 1.19 0.90 -4.46
C GLY A 44 2.51 1.36 -5.07
N VAL A 45 3.57 1.32 -4.26
CA VAL A 45 4.96 1.54 -4.68
C VAL A 45 5.79 0.36 -4.21
N TYR A 46 6.63 -0.15 -5.09
CA TYR A 46 7.42 -1.36 -4.90
C TYR A 46 8.86 -1.06 -5.33
N ASP A 47 9.79 -0.97 -4.38
CA ASP A 47 11.23 -0.81 -4.65
C ASP A 47 11.83 -2.20 -4.79
N GLY A 48 12.17 -2.58 -6.03
CA GLY A 48 12.70 -3.90 -6.35
C GLY A 48 14.20 -4.01 -6.06
N HIS A 49 14.66 -5.20 -5.68
CA HIS A 49 16.09 -5.49 -5.54
C HIS A 49 16.42 -6.92 -5.96
N GLY A 50 17.60 -7.11 -6.56
CA GLY A 50 18.03 -8.43 -7.03
C GLY A 50 17.26 -8.90 -8.28
N GLY A 51 16.70 -7.96 -9.06
CA GLY A 51 15.86 -8.20 -10.22
C GLY A 51 14.51 -7.47 -10.14
N THR A 52 13.84 -7.32 -11.29
CA THR A 52 12.55 -6.62 -11.41
C THR A 52 11.33 -7.50 -11.10
N GLN A 53 11.52 -8.82 -11.03
CA GLN A 53 10.42 -9.79 -11.10
C GLN A 53 9.45 -9.69 -9.93
N CYS A 54 9.96 -9.44 -8.72
CA CYS A 54 9.11 -9.26 -7.53
C CYS A 54 8.28 -7.98 -7.63
N ALA A 55 8.91 -6.85 -7.95
CA ALA A 55 8.22 -5.58 -8.08
C ALA A 55 7.17 -5.61 -9.22
N GLU A 56 7.48 -6.24 -10.36
CA GLU A 56 6.54 -6.46 -11.47
C GLU A 56 5.36 -7.35 -11.04
N PHE A 57 5.64 -8.44 -10.31
CA PHE A 57 4.60 -9.31 -9.77
C PHE A 57 3.66 -8.55 -8.82
N LEU A 58 4.20 -7.74 -7.91
CA LEU A 58 3.39 -6.94 -6.98
C LEU A 58 2.55 -5.89 -7.72
N ARG A 59 3.12 -5.20 -8.72
CA ARG A 59 2.38 -4.28 -9.60
C ARG A 59 1.15 -4.95 -10.19
N ASP A 60 1.33 -6.13 -10.76
CA ASP A 60 0.29 -6.80 -11.55
C ASP A 60 -0.75 -7.50 -10.68
N ASN A 61 -0.41 -7.89 -9.43
CA ASN A 61 -1.26 -8.83 -8.66
C ASN A 61 -1.70 -8.33 -7.28
N LEU A 62 -0.91 -7.51 -6.59
CA LEU A 62 -1.14 -7.23 -5.16
C LEU A 62 -2.49 -6.54 -4.92
N HIS A 63 -2.81 -5.54 -5.74
CA HIS A 63 -4.11 -4.85 -5.67
C HIS A 63 -5.27 -5.84 -5.83
N THR A 64 -5.18 -6.83 -6.72
CA THR A 64 -6.22 -7.85 -6.89
C THR A 64 -6.33 -8.75 -5.66
N PHE A 65 -5.21 -9.20 -5.08
CA PHE A 65 -5.23 -10.03 -3.86
C PHE A 65 -5.84 -9.35 -2.64
N ILE A 66 -5.80 -8.02 -2.59
CA ILE A 66 -6.39 -7.23 -1.51
C ILE A 66 -7.85 -6.85 -1.83
N LEU A 67 -8.08 -6.24 -3.00
CA LEU A 67 -9.38 -5.68 -3.38
C LEU A 67 -10.46 -6.73 -3.67
N SER A 68 -10.07 -7.96 -4.02
CA SER A 68 -11.03 -9.06 -4.25
C SER A 68 -11.52 -9.72 -2.97
N ARG A 69 -11.00 -9.33 -1.81
CA ARG A 69 -11.35 -9.98 -0.54
C ARG A 69 -12.73 -9.55 -0.05
N PRO A 70 -13.52 -10.48 0.54
CA PRO A 70 -14.86 -10.18 1.04
C PRO A 70 -14.87 -9.21 2.22
N ASP A 71 -13.75 -9.12 2.95
CA ASP A 71 -13.58 -8.28 4.13
C ASP A 71 -12.99 -6.89 3.82
N VAL A 72 -12.68 -6.56 2.56
CA VAL A 72 -11.98 -5.31 2.21
C VAL A 72 -12.67 -4.03 2.68
N MET A 73 -14.02 -4.03 2.74
CA MET A 73 -14.80 -2.88 3.22
C MET A 73 -14.97 -2.88 4.74
N THR A 74 -15.08 -4.05 5.36
CA THR A 74 -15.43 -4.19 6.79
C THR A 74 -14.21 -4.29 7.70
N ASP A 75 -13.12 -4.84 7.18
CA ASP A 75 -11.83 -5.02 7.84
C ASP A 75 -10.70 -4.87 6.79
N PRO A 76 -10.46 -3.63 6.32
CA PRO A 76 -9.40 -3.35 5.34
C PRO A 76 -8.02 -3.69 5.89
N GLU A 77 -7.83 -3.72 7.22
CA GLU A 77 -6.55 -4.06 7.82
C GLU A 77 -6.22 -5.53 7.65
N HIS A 78 -7.18 -6.40 7.94
CA HIS A 78 -7.06 -7.81 7.66
C HIS A 78 -6.90 -8.06 6.15
N ALA A 79 -7.67 -7.36 5.32
CA ALA A 79 -7.61 -7.52 3.87
C ALA A 79 -6.20 -7.25 3.31
N ILE A 80 -5.56 -6.18 3.77
CA ILE A 80 -4.17 -5.83 3.42
C ILE A 80 -3.20 -6.92 3.88
N ARG A 81 -3.23 -7.31 5.16
CA ARG A 81 -2.30 -8.32 5.71
C ARG A 81 -2.42 -9.65 4.96
N ALA A 82 -3.65 -10.11 4.75
CA ALA A 82 -3.91 -11.38 4.10
C ALA A 82 -3.62 -11.35 2.59
N GLY A 83 -3.83 -10.21 1.93
CA GLY A 83 -3.46 -9.99 0.54
C GLY A 83 -1.94 -10.02 0.33
N ILE A 84 -1.18 -9.33 1.19
CA ILE A 84 0.30 -9.38 1.18
C ILE A 84 0.81 -10.81 1.42
N ALA A 85 0.29 -11.50 2.45
CA ALA A 85 0.68 -12.88 2.72
C ALA A 85 0.34 -13.84 1.56
N THR A 86 -0.75 -13.57 0.84
CA THR A 86 -1.12 -14.32 -0.37
C THR A 86 -0.14 -14.04 -1.51
N ALA A 87 0.20 -12.77 -1.74
CA ALA A 87 1.19 -12.37 -2.75
C ALA A 87 2.55 -13.03 -2.48
N GLU A 88 3.03 -12.98 -1.23
CA GLU A 88 4.29 -13.60 -0.80
C GLU A 88 4.29 -15.12 -1.08
N ARG A 89 3.26 -15.85 -0.63
CA ARG A 89 3.15 -17.30 -0.86
C ARG A 89 3.16 -17.65 -2.35
N VAL A 90 2.43 -16.91 -3.18
CA VAL A 90 2.36 -17.15 -4.63
C VAL A 90 3.70 -16.83 -5.29
N PHE A 91 4.34 -15.72 -4.91
CA PHE A 91 5.63 -15.34 -5.47
C PHE A 91 6.74 -16.31 -5.06
N LEU A 92 6.80 -16.76 -3.80
CA LEU A 92 7.77 -17.76 -3.35
C LEU A 92 7.66 -19.07 -4.12
N ALA A 93 6.44 -19.52 -4.44
CA ALA A 93 6.23 -20.69 -5.29
C ALA A 93 6.77 -20.46 -6.72
N LYS A 94 6.60 -19.26 -7.27
CA LYS A 94 7.20 -18.86 -8.56
C LYS A 94 8.73 -18.84 -8.48
N CYS A 95 9.30 -18.29 -7.41
CA CYS A 95 10.75 -18.25 -7.20
C CYS A 95 11.39 -19.64 -7.18
N ALA A 96 10.77 -20.60 -6.50
CA ALA A 96 11.26 -21.98 -6.45
C ALA A 96 11.29 -22.65 -7.83
N ASN A 97 10.31 -22.36 -8.69
CA ASN A 97 10.21 -22.94 -10.03
C ASN A 97 11.15 -22.27 -11.04
N GLU A 98 11.30 -20.94 -10.95
CA GLU A 98 11.99 -20.13 -11.95
C GLU A 98 13.39 -19.66 -11.52
N LYS A 99 13.84 -20.05 -10.31
CA LYS A 99 15.11 -19.63 -9.70
C LYS A 99 15.26 -18.10 -9.63
N ILE A 100 14.19 -17.44 -9.20
CA ILE A 100 14.16 -15.99 -9.00
C ILE A 100 14.65 -15.69 -7.58
N GLU A 101 15.59 -14.75 -7.46
CA GLU A 101 16.13 -14.27 -6.18
C GLU A 101 15.77 -12.80 -5.89
N SER A 102 14.96 -12.17 -6.75
CA SER A 102 14.53 -10.79 -6.55
C SER A 102 13.58 -10.67 -5.37
N GLY A 103 13.70 -9.59 -4.62
CA GLY A 103 12.74 -9.13 -3.62
C GLY A 103 12.21 -7.75 -3.96
N SER A 104 11.29 -7.25 -3.15
CA SER A 104 10.81 -5.87 -3.25
C SER A 104 10.26 -5.40 -1.91
N THR A 105 10.31 -4.09 -1.68
CA THR A 105 9.46 -3.45 -0.67
C THR A 105 8.00 -3.44 -1.14
N CYS A 106 7.10 -3.08 -0.23
CA CYS A 106 5.71 -2.84 -0.57
C CYS A 106 5.14 -1.74 0.33
N ALA A 107 4.89 -0.57 -0.23
CA ALA A 107 4.14 0.50 0.42
C ALA A 107 2.82 0.71 -0.32
N ILE A 108 1.70 0.55 0.39
CA ILE A 108 0.35 0.69 -0.18
C ILE A 108 -0.49 1.69 0.61
N ALA A 109 -1.34 2.40 -0.12
CA ALA A 109 -2.36 3.28 0.42
C ALA A 109 -3.71 2.97 -0.23
N MET A 110 -4.72 2.75 0.59
CA MET A 110 -6.09 2.48 0.20
C MET A 110 -7.03 3.50 0.82
N ILE A 111 -8.11 3.82 0.11
CA ILE A 111 -9.14 4.71 0.64
C ILE A 111 -10.45 3.96 0.67
N VAL A 112 -10.92 3.62 1.87
CA VAL A 112 -12.17 2.91 2.11
C VAL A 112 -13.15 3.89 2.75
N ASP A 113 -14.23 4.18 2.04
CA ASP A 113 -15.15 5.28 2.33
C ASP A 113 -14.42 6.63 2.49
N ASP A 114 -14.22 7.10 3.72
CA ASP A 114 -13.52 8.34 4.06
C ASP A 114 -12.21 8.10 4.84
N THR A 115 -11.78 6.84 4.92
CA THR A 115 -10.64 6.38 5.73
C THR A 115 -9.45 6.00 4.86
N LEU A 116 -8.30 6.61 5.15
CA LEU A 116 -7.01 6.24 4.57
C LEU A 116 -6.41 5.07 5.37
N VAL A 117 -6.17 3.97 4.69
CA VAL A 117 -5.59 2.75 5.25
C VAL A 117 -4.27 2.46 4.55
N THR A 118 -3.17 2.33 5.29
CA THR A 118 -1.83 2.08 4.74
C THR A 118 -1.27 0.75 5.19
N GLY A 119 -0.48 0.11 4.32
CA GLY A 119 0.29 -1.09 4.62
C GLY A 119 1.72 -0.94 4.13
N ASN A 120 2.71 -1.28 4.96
CA ASN A 120 4.13 -1.19 4.58
C ASN A 120 4.91 -2.47 4.87
N VAL A 121 5.83 -2.83 3.98
CA VAL A 121 6.87 -3.84 4.19
C VAL A 121 8.15 -3.32 3.56
N GLY A 122 9.15 -3.01 4.38
CA GLY A 122 10.45 -2.51 3.91
C GLY A 122 10.64 -1.05 4.29
N ASP A 123 11.45 -0.34 3.50
CA ASP A 123 11.89 1.03 3.78
C ASP A 123 11.36 2.10 2.82
N THR A 124 10.40 1.75 1.97
CA THR A 124 9.60 2.72 1.24
C THR A 124 8.70 3.50 2.20
N GLU A 125 8.52 4.79 1.94
CA GLU A 125 7.80 5.70 2.83
C GLU A 125 6.46 6.15 2.26
N ILE A 126 5.45 6.26 3.12
CA ILE A 126 4.15 6.85 2.79
C ILE A 126 4.03 8.14 3.59
N VAL A 127 3.77 9.26 2.90
CA VAL A 127 3.68 10.59 3.55
C VAL A 127 2.35 11.25 3.20
N LEU A 128 1.61 11.68 4.22
CA LEU A 128 0.42 12.52 4.07
C LEU A 128 0.78 13.97 4.36
N CYS A 129 0.49 14.86 3.41
CA CYS A 129 0.61 16.30 3.64
C CYS A 129 -0.77 16.90 3.93
N ARG A 130 -0.91 17.62 5.05
CA ARG A 130 -2.12 18.36 5.41
C ARG A 130 -1.76 19.76 5.86
N ALA A 131 -2.36 20.77 5.24
CA ALA A 131 -2.10 22.19 5.53
C ALA A 131 -0.60 22.57 5.46
N GLY A 132 0.16 21.95 4.54
CA GLY A 132 1.59 22.18 4.38
C GLY A 132 2.48 21.42 5.37
N SER A 133 1.91 20.63 6.28
CA SER A 133 2.67 19.81 7.23
C SER A 133 2.75 18.35 6.74
N PRO A 134 3.97 17.79 6.57
CA PRO A 134 4.14 16.38 6.23
C PRO A 134 3.94 15.51 7.48
N LEU A 135 3.32 14.36 7.26
CA LEU A 135 3.13 13.33 8.26
C LEU A 135 3.55 11.98 7.69
N LEU A 136 4.56 11.36 8.28
CA LEU A 136 4.99 10.02 7.92
C LEU A 136 3.94 9.01 8.41
N LEU A 137 3.42 8.22 7.47
CA LEU A 137 2.36 7.23 7.68
C LEU A 137 2.87 5.79 7.67
N SER A 138 4.14 5.56 7.37
CA SER A 138 4.77 4.23 7.43
C SER A 138 5.89 4.21 8.47
N THR A 139 6.28 3.00 8.90
CA THR A 139 7.48 2.81 9.69
C THR A 139 8.50 2.08 8.85
N LYS A 140 9.70 2.64 8.78
CA LYS A 140 10.81 2.06 8.04
C LYS A 140 11.24 0.76 8.72
N HIS A 141 11.15 -0.36 8.01
CA HIS A 141 11.73 -1.62 8.48
C HIS A 141 13.22 -1.65 8.15
N SER A 142 14.04 -1.36 9.17
CA SER A 142 15.51 -1.37 9.06
C SER A 142 16.14 -2.19 10.19
N LEU A 143 17.39 -2.58 10.03
CA LEU A 143 18.12 -3.32 11.08
C LEU A 143 18.37 -2.49 12.36
N HIS A 144 18.16 -1.17 12.33
CA HIS A 144 18.48 -0.24 13.43
C HIS A 144 17.26 0.42 14.10
N CYS A 145 16.07 -0.18 14.03
CA CYS A 145 14.83 0.52 14.39
C CYS A 145 14.72 0.93 15.87
N GLY A 146 14.37 2.21 16.09
CA GLY A 146 13.65 2.70 17.27
C GLY A 146 12.13 2.67 17.03
N GLU A 147 11.33 2.70 18.10
CA GLU A 147 9.87 2.59 18.04
C GLU A 147 9.21 3.67 17.16
N ALA A 148 8.19 3.25 16.40
CA ALA A 148 7.35 4.16 15.64
C ALA A 148 6.56 5.09 16.57
N ILE A 149 6.56 6.40 16.27
CA ILE A 149 5.65 7.34 16.91
C ILE A 149 4.28 7.15 16.25
N GLY A 150 3.39 6.42 16.91
CA GLY A 150 2.02 6.22 16.44
C GLY A 150 1.29 7.55 16.28
N VAL A 151 0.86 7.87 15.05
CA VAL A 151 0.07 9.08 14.79
C VAL A 151 -1.42 8.72 14.83
N ALA A 152 -2.11 9.19 15.87
CA ALA A 152 -3.57 9.13 15.93
C ALA A 152 -4.17 10.27 15.08
N LEU A 153 -4.48 9.99 13.82
CA LEU A 153 -5.33 10.85 13.00
C LEU A 153 -6.76 10.28 12.92
N PRO A 154 -7.81 11.14 12.97
CA PRO A 154 -9.15 10.73 12.58
C PRO A 154 -9.12 10.18 11.16
N ASN A 155 -9.77 9.04 10.93
CA ASN A 155 -9.90 8.37 9.63
C ASN A 155 -8.54 7.97 9.00
N PHE A 156 -7.56 7.62 9.83
CA PHE A 156 -6.31 7.00 9.41
C PHE A 156 -6.08 5.68 10.16
N ARG A 157 -5.59 4.67 9.44
CA ARG A 157 -5.12 3.39 9.99
C ARG A 157 -3.79 3.03 9.33
N ASN A 158 -2.76 2.84 10.15
CA ASN A 158 -1.47 2.30 9.70
C ASN A 158 -1.37 0.83 10.09
N ILE A 159 -0.90 0.00 9.16
CA ILE A 159 -0.78 -1.44 9.32
C ILE A 159 0.64 -1.84 8.90
N LEU A 160 1.22 -2.82 9.60
CA LEU A 160 2.57 -3.35 9.32
C LEU A 160 3.63 -2.26 9.47
N SER A 161 3.59 -1.56 10.61
CA SER A 161 4.66 -0.73 11.15
C SER A 161 5.52 -1.49 12.14
#